data_AF-A0A0F3QDD3-F1
#
_entry.id   AF-A0A0F3QDD3-F1
#
_cell.length_a   1.000
_cell.length_b   1.000
_cell.length_c   1.000
_cell.angle_alpha   90.00
_cell.angle_beta   90.00
_cell.angle_gamma   90.00
#
_symmetry.space_group_name_H-M   'P 1'
#
loop_
_entity.id
_entity.type
_entity.pdbx_description
1 polymer ?
#
loop_
_entity_poly.entity_id
_entity_poly.type
_entity_poly.pdbx_seq_one_letter_code
_entity_poly.pdbx_strand_id
1 'polypeptide(L)'
;MSILIKKIITKLENFAYCFQIKLANGKELNLTGSDHIIKNEDIIFLPNSGLELKEAEFNDSAQNQVIIEGIFEEKGITAEMDLNNAAVKIILHNNGVFEHFITYYCTLYTKYDLNFKMHLKPETIKYNQTIINRYSKTCRVSFGDNKCKVDKTLYSGVYKIKEILKESLRIENLDKENGYYNGGQIIFCDNNFSSKVLSSFGDLFILEDVIPDYAKGAREVKIILGCDKNFITCCNKFNNAINFRGEPLIPEKDFINSHLI
;
A
#
# COMPACT_ATOMS: atom_id res chain seq x y z
N MET A 1 28.49 22.83 0.41
CA MET A 1 27.48 22.60 1.47
C MET A 1 27.74 21.38 2.36
N SER A 2 28.45 20.34 1.88
CA SER A 2 28.78 19.13 2.67
C SER A 2 29.69 19.38 3.90
N ILE A 3 30.55 20.40 3.86
CA ILE A 3 31.50 20.70 4.95
C ILE A 3 30.80 21.36 6.15
N LEU A 4 29.70 22.10 5.94
CA LEU A 4 28.99 22.77 7.04
C LEU A 4 28.24 21.77 7.93
N ILE A 5 27.63 20.74 7.32
CA ILE A 5 26.93 19.67 8.05
C ILE A 5 27.91 18.86 8.90
N LYS A 6 29.09 18.51 8.36
CA LYS A 6 30.15 17.85 9.15
C LYS A 6 30.64 18.74 10.30
N LYS A 7 30.78 20.05 10.10
CA LYS A 7 31.20 20.99 11.16
C LYS A 7 30.12 21.19 12.24
N ILE A 8 28.84 21.06 11.91
CA ILE A 8 27.72 21.10 12.87
C ILE A 8 27.68 19.80 13.70
N ILE A 9 27.88 18.64 13.06
CA ILE A 9 27.88 17.33 13.75
C ILE A 9 29.09 17.17 14.70
N THR A 10 30.21 17.83 14.42
CA THR A 10 31.44 17.70 15.26
C THR A 10 31.49 18.68 16.44
N LYS A 11 30.46 19.51 16.67
CA LYS A 11 30.52 20.59 17.69
C LYS A 11 29.37 20.61 18.70
N LEU A 12 28.58 19.54 18.83
CA LEU A 12 27.47 19.49 19.78
C LEU A 12 27.48 18.16 20.53
N GLU A 13 28.04 18.15 21.74
CA GLU A 13 27.97 16.98 22.63
C GLU A 13 26.56 16.77 23.23
N ASN A 14 25.61 17.69 23.03
CA ASN A 14 24.26 17.63 23.62
C ASN A 14 23.14 18.04 22.64
N PHE A 15 22.97 17.34 21.52
CA PHE A 15 21.74 17.47 20.70
C PHE A 15 20.92 16.18 20.70
N ALA A 16 19.59 16.32 20.69
CA ALA A 16 18.65 15.21 20.63
C ALA A 16 17.60 15.46 19.54
N TYR A 17 17.17 14.39 18.86
CA TYR A 17 16.08 14.45 17.90
C TYR A 17 14.74 14.23 18.60
N CYS A 18 13.84 15.19 18.42
CA CYS A 18 12.45 15.10 18.83
C CYS A 18 11.57 14.89 17.57
N PHE A 19 10.62 13.97 17.65
CA PHE A 19 9.76 13.54 16.57
C PHE A 19 8.30 13.80 16.94
N GLN A 20 7.60 14.62 16.16
CA GLN A 20 6.14 14.73 16.22
C GLN A 20 5.56 13.95 15.06
N ILE A 21 4.86 12.86 15.36
CA ILE A 21 4.28 11.96 14.37
C ILE A 21 2.76 12.12 14.42
N LYS A 22 2.18 12.63 13.34
CA LYS A 22 0.73 12.75 13.16
C LYS A 22 0.25 11.68 12.19
N LEU A 23 -0.49 10.70 12.71
CA LEU A 23 -1.07 9.62 11.92
C LEU A 23 -2.24 10.11 11.07
N ALA A 24 -2.55 9.37 10.00
CA ALA A 24 -3.68 9.69 9.12
C ALA A 24 -5.06 9.65 9.84
N ASN A 25 -5.17 8.89 10.93
CA ASN A 25 -6.36 8.84 11.80
C ASN A 25 -6.47 10.04 12.76
N GLY A 26 -5.53 10.99 12.71
CA GLY A 26 -5.51 12.19 13.55
C GLY A 26 -4.82 12.02 14.91
N LYS A 27 -4.39 10.80 15.28
CA LYS A 27 -3.60 10.58 16.50
C LYS A 27 -2.22 11.23 16.36
N GLU A 28 -1.79 11.96 17.39
CA GLU A 28 -0.48 12.59 17.45
C GLU A 28 0.38 11.92 18.53
N LEU A 29 1.64 11.66 18.20
CA LEU A 29 2.64 11.08 19.08
C LEU A 29 3.84 12.02 19.12
N ASN A 30 4.33 12.33 20.32
CA ASN A 30 5.53 13.13 20.53
C ASN A 30 6.59 12.23 21.18
N LEU A 31 7.63 11.89 20.42
CA LEU A 31 8.66 10.94 20.80
C LEU A 31 10.05 11.59 20.71
N THR A 32 11.03 11.08 21.44
CA THR A 32 12.42 11.53 21.36
C THR A 32 13.35 10.34 21.19
N GLY A 33 14.44 10.55 20.45
CA GLY A 33 15.55 9.58 20.34
C GLY A 33 16.53 9.62 21.53
N SER A 34 16.30 10.49 22.52
CA SER A 34 17.07 10.55 23.76
C SER A 34 16.55 9.56 24.81
N ASP A 35 17.40 9.22 25.79
CA ASP A 35 17.03 8.34 26.92
C ASP A 35 16.17 9.04 28.01
N HIS A 36 15.93 10.33 27.86
CA HIS A 36 15.19 11.15 28.83
C HIS A 36 14.00 11.85 28.18
N ILE A 37 12.99 12.15 28.99
CA ILE A 37 11.83 12.95 28.59
C ILE A 37 12.29 14.39 28.33
N ILE A 38 11.99 14.90 27.14
CA ILE A 38 12.25 16.29 26.78
C ILE A 38 10.92 17.05 26.82
N LYS A 39 10.88 18.19 27.53
CA LYS A 39 9.67 19.02 27.64
C LYS A 39 9.92 20.38 27.02
N ASN A 40 9.01 20.79 26.15
CA ASN A 40 8.80 22.17 25.75
C ASN A 40 7.60 22.73 26.53
N GLU A 41 7.42 24.06 26.56
CA GLU A 41 6.37 24.74 27.34
C GLU A 41 4.97 24.13 27.14
N ASP A 42 4.67 23.64 25.93
CA ASP A 42 3.36 23.04 25.58
C ASP A 42 3.41 21.53 25.27
N ILE A 43 4.60 20.92 25.08
CA ILE A 43 4.71 19.58 24.46
C ILE A 43 5.73 18.72 25.20
N ILE A 44 5.33 17.49 25.53
CA ILE A 44 6.19 16.48 26.18
C ILE A 44 6.59 15.42 25.15
N PHE A 45 7.88 15.22 24.95
CA PHE A 45 8.46 14.18 24.11
C PHE A 45 8.90 12.99 24.97
N LEU A 46 8.36 11.81 24.70
CA LEU A 46 8.64 10.59 25.46
C LEU A 46 9.77 9.77 24.81
N PRO A 47 10.70 9.21 25.60
CA PRO A 47 11.81 8.39 25.11
C PRO A 47 11.35 6.96 24.78
N ASN A 48 10.25 6.82 24.04
CA ASN A 48 9.65 5.53 23.72
C ASN A 48 9.89 5.19 22.24
N SER A 49 9.90 3.90 21.92
CA SER A 49 10.11 3.32 20.58
C SER A 49 11.51 3.49 19.98
N GLY A 50 12.50 3.94 20.76
CA GLY A 50 13.93 3.95 20.36
C GLY A 50 14.18 4.52 18.97
N LEU A 51 13.56 5.66 18.65
CA LEU A 51 13.60 6.24 17.31
C LEU A 51 15.00 6.77 16.98
N GLU A 52 15.56 6.27 15.88
CA GLU A 52 16.87 6.68 15.39
C GLU A 52 16.79 7.13 13.93
N LEU A 53 17.38 8.29 13.64
CA LEU A 53 17.57 8.76 12.27
C LEU A 53 18.79 8.05 11.68
N LYS A 54 18.57 7.05 10.82
CA LYS A 54 19.63 6.24 10.20
C LYS A 54 20.26 6.92 8.99
N GLU A 55 19.44 7.55 8.17
CA GLU A 55 19.87 8.13 6.92
C GLU A 55 19.10 9.43 6.67
N ALA A 56 19.80 10.47 6.24
CA ALA A 56 19.18 11.69 5.77
C ALA A 56 19.97 12.22 4.58
N GLU A 57 19.36 12.11 3.41
CA GLU A 57 19.91 12.61 2.15
C GLU A 57 19.13 13.85 1.73
N PHE A 58 19.88 14.93 1.51
CA PHE A 58 19.34 16.19 1.01
C PHE A 58 20.12 16.57 -0.25
N ASN A 59 19.44 16.66 -1.39
CA ASN A 59 20.02 17.06 -2.65
C ASN A 59 19.22 18.16 -3.34
N ASP A 60 19.92 18.96 -4.14
CA ASP A 60 19.31 20.06 -4.91
C ASP A 60 18.37 19.55 -6.03
N SER A 61 18.43 18.24 -6.33
CA SER A 61 17.58 17.56 -7.30
C SER A 61 16.22 17.11 -6.73
N ALA A 62 15.85 17.56 -5.53
CA ALA A 62 14.56 17.30 -4.87
C ALA A 62 14.25 15.82 -4.55
N GLN A 63 15.25 14.94 -4.55
CA GLN A 63 15.12 13.55 -4.09
C GLN A 63 15.55 13.46 -2.61
N ASN A 64 15.01 14.34 -1.78
CA ASN A 64 15.31 14.30 -0.35
C ASN A 64 14.62 13.09 0.29
N GLN A 65 15.36 12.34 1.09
CA GLN A 65 14.82 11.20 1.82
C GLN A 65 15.41 11.15 3.22
N VAL A 66 14.58 10.75 4.18
CA VAL A 66 15.00 10.47 5.53
C VAL A 66 14.48 9.11 5.94
N ILE A 67 15.35 8.29 6.51
CA ILE A 67 15.02 6.96 7.00
C ILE A 67 15.12 6.98 8.52
N ILE A 68 14.01 6.60 9.16
CA ILE A 68 13.93 6.41 10.61
C ILE A 68 13.71 4.93 10.89
N GLU A 69 14.46 4.41 11.84
CA GLU A 69 14.24 3.08 12.41
C GLU A 69 13.80 3.22 13.87
N GLY A 70 12.96 2.28 14.31
CA GLY A 70 12.47 2.26 15.68
C GLY A 70 11.99 0.88 16.09
N ILE A 71 11.64 0.74 17.36
CA ILE A 71 11.21 -0.50 18.00
C ILE A 71 9.76 -0.37 18.43
N PHE A 72 9.00 -1.46 18.34
CA PHE A 72 7.63 -1.47 18.82
C PHE A 72 7.56 -1.41 20.35
N GLU A 73 6.76 -0.49 20.87
CA GLU A 73 6.57 -0.30 22.30
C GLU A 73 5.15 0.16 22.61
N GLU A 74 4.54 -0.35 23.69
CA GLU A 74 3.15 -0.04 24.07
C GLU A 74 2.89 1.45 24.30
N LYS A 75 3.86 2.15 24.91
CA LYS A 75 3.76 3.59 25.22
C LYS A 75 4.24 4.48 24.05
N GLY A 76 4.60 3.89 22.92
CA GLY A 76 5.07 4.58 21.72
C GLY A 76 4.30 4.12 20.49
N ILE A 77 5.02 3.66 19.48
CA ILE A 77 4.48 3.07 18.27
C ILE A 77 4.23 1.58 18.52
N THR A 78 2.97 1.17 18.42
CA THR A 78 2.59 -0.24 18.54
C THR A 78 2.56 -0.94 17.18
N ALA A 79 2.69 -2.26 17.17
CA ALA A 79 2.69 -3.08 15.95
C ALA A 79 1.39 -2.98 15.14
N GLU A 80 0.28 -2.61 15.78
CA GLU A 80 -1.03 -2.45 15.14
C GLU A 80 -1.17 -1.12 14.39
N MET A 81 -0.34 -0.11 14.69
CA MET A 81 -0.45 1.19 14.04
C MET A 81 -0.01 1.10 12.57
N ASP A 82 -0.71 1.82 11.70
CA ASP A 82 -0.27 2.08 10.33
C ASP A 82 0.29 3.49 10.25
N LEU A 83 1.58 3.60 9.93
CA LEU A 83 2.29 4.86 9.81
C LEU A 83 2.36 5.36 8.36
N ASN A 84 1.79 4.63 7.40
CA ASN A 84 1.72 5.11 6.01
C ASN A 84 0.96 6.45 5.95
N ASN A 85 1.49 7.41 5.18
CA ASN A 85 1.02 8.79 5.07
C ASN A 85 1.05 9.61 6.37
N ALA A 86 1.66 9.12 7.45
CA ALA A 86 1.87 9.92 8.65
C ALA A 86 2.79 11.12 8.36
N ALA A 87 2.44 12.29 8.91
CA ALA A 87 3.30 13.46 8.86
C ALA A 87 4.28 13.41 10.03
N VAL A 88 5.57 13.41 9.73
CA VAL A 88 6.65 13.34 10.72
C VAL A 88 7.42 14.65 10.69
N LYS A 89 7.30 15.41 11.78
CA LYS A 89 8.05 16.63 12.03
C LYS A 89 9.23 16.32 12.94
N ILE A 90 10.43 16.50 12.40
CA ILE A 90 11.70 16.31 13.11
C ILE A 90 12.15 17.67 13.65
N ILE A 91 12.49 17.70 14.93
CA ILE A 91 12.92 18.88 15.68
C ILE A 91 14.27 18.54 16.31
N LEU A 92 15.23 19.46 16.19
CA LEU A 92 16.51 19.39 16.88
C LEU A 92 16.38 20.10 18.21
N HIS A 93 16.68 19.40 19.29
CA HIS A 93 16.77 19.98 20.63
C HIS A 93 18.24 20.12 21.03
N ASN A 94 18.68 21.33 21.38
CA ASN A 94 20.05 21.63 21.82
C ASN A 94 20.01 22.65 22.98
N ASN A 95 20.46 22.24 24.16
CA ASN A 95 20.57 23.10 25.36
C ASN A 95 19.31 23.96 25.64
N GLY A 96 18.10 23.39 25.49
CA GLY A 96 16.82 24.07 25.76
C GLY A 96 16.21 24.79 24.55
N VAL A 97 16.92 24.87 23.42
CA VAL A 97 16.38 25.43 22.17
C VAL A 97 15.79 24.31 21.32
N PHE A 98 14.59 24.53 20.80
CA PHE A 98 13.91 23.63 19.86
C PHE A 98 13.91 24.25 18.47
N GLU A 99 14.67 23.69 17.54
CA GLU A 99 14.74 24.14 16.16
C GLU A 99 14.02 23.16 15.24
N HIS A 100 13.12 23.68 14.40
CA HIS A 100 12.47 22.86 13.39
C HIS A 100 13.50 22.42 12.34
N PHE A 101 13.67 21.11 12.15
CA PHE A 101 14.58 20.58 11.14
C PHE A 101 13.86 20.35 9.81
N ILE A 102 12.93 19.39 9.78
CA ILE A 102 12.15 19.06 8.56
C ILE A 102 10.77 18.51 8.91
N THR A 103 9.80 18.63 8.00
CA THR A 103 8.49 17.95 8.07
C THR A 103 8.26 17.15 6.81
N TYR A 104 8.33 15.82 6.89
CA TYR A 104 8.15 14.89 5.75
C TYR A 104 7.01 13.91 6.02
N TYR A 105 6.56 13.24 4.95
CA TYR A 105 5.51 12.24 5.01
C TYR A 105 6.10 10.84 4.87
N CYS A 106 5.60 9.90 5.66
CA CYS A 106 5.94 8.51 5.50
C CYS A 106 5.33 7.96 4.21
N THR A 107 6.20 7.63 3.26
CA THR A 107 5.80 7.09 1.93
C THR A 107 5.83 5.57 1.89
N LEU A 108 6.66 4.96 2.73
CA LEU A 108 6.73 3.53 2.90
C LEU A 108 7.03 3.23 4.37
N TYR A 109 6.20 2.37 4.94
CA TYR A 109 6.34 1.86 6.29
C TYR A 109 6.50 0.34 6.25
N THR A 110 7.68 -0.14 6.64
CA THR A 110 8.03 -1.56 6.66
C THR A 110 8.05 -2.06 8.09
N LYS A 111 7.27 -3.11 8.36
CA LYS A 111 7.24 -3.79 9.67
C LYS A 111 8.10 -5.04 9.63
N TYR A 112 8.89 -5.22 10.67
CA TYR A 112 9.56 -6.48 10.99
C TYR A 112 9.01 -7.00 12.33
N ASP A 113 9.54 -8.11 12.85
CA ASP A 113 9.00 -8.74 14.06
C ASP A 113 9.11 -7.84 15.31
N LEU A 114 10.25 -7.16 15.50
CA LEU A 114 10.53 -6.33 16.68
C LEU A 114 10.74 -4.85 16.36
N ASN A 115 11.09 -4.53 15.13
CA ASN A 115 11.42 -3.18 14.71
C ASN A 115 10.64 -2.78 13.46
N PHE A 116 10.75 -1.51 13.12
CA PHE A 116 10.13 -0.97 11.92
C PHE A 116 11.03 0.06 11.28
N LYS A 117 10.74 0.33 10.00
CA LYS A 117 11.46 1.28 9.18
C LYS A 117 10.48 2.20 8.48
N MET A 118 10.73 3.51 8.58
CA MET A 118 9.95 4.55 7.93
C MET A 118 10.79 5.26 6.89
N HIS A 119 10.31 5.28 5.65
CA HIS A 119 10.87 6.09 4.58
C HIS A 119 10.08 7.39 4.47
N LEU A 120 10.67 8.47 4.92
CA LEU A 120 10.11 9.82 4.91
C LEU A 120 10.58 10.56 3.67
N LYS A 121 9.63 11.21 2.98
CA LYS A 121 9.95 12.06 1.85
C LYS A 121 9.14 13.37 1.87
N PRO A 122 9.59 14.43 1.17
CA PRO A 122 8.87 15.69 1.10
C PRO A 122 7.47 15.54 0.51
N GLU A 123 6.60 16.49 0.85
CA GLU A 123 5.26 16.55 0.25
C GLU A 123 5.30 16.70 -1.27
N THR A 124 6.36 17.29 -1.82
CA THR A 124 6.49 17.53 -3.25
C THR A 124 6.42 16.27 -4.10
N ILE A 125 6.69 15.09 -3.52
CA ILE A 125 6.52 13.80 -4.20
C ILE A 125 5.08 13.55 -4.61
N LYS A 126 4.09 14.10 -3.89
CA LYS A 126 2.69 14.03 -4.30
C LYS A 126 2.45 14.73 -5.65
N TYR A 127 3.27 15.72 -6.01
CA TYR A 127 3.18 16.41 -7.31
C TYR A 127 3.84 15.63 -8.46
N ASN A 128 4.72 14.66 -8.18
CA ASN A 128 5.29 13.78 -9.22
C ASN A 128 4.32 12.68 -9.69
N GLN A 129 3.06 12.75 -9.28
CA GLN A 129 2.03 11.87 -9.80
C GLN A 129 1.70 12.25 -11.23
N THR A 130 1.56 11.25 -12.10
CA THR A 130 1.14 11.48 -13.47
C THR A 130 -0.32 11.96 -13.47
N ILE A 131 -0.52 13.27 -13.70
CA ILE A 131 -1.85 13.91 -13.70
C ILE A 131 -2.64 13.51 -14.97
N ILE A 132 -1.94 13.19 -16.06
CA ILE A 132 -2.54 12.89 -17.36
C ILE A 132 -2.66 11.37 -17.56
N ASN A 133 -3.87 10.89 -17.82
CA ASN A 133 -4.07 9.48 -18.16
C ASN A 133 -3.37 9.15 -19.47
N ARG A 134 -2.55 8.08 -19.47
CA ARG A 134 -2.00 7.51 -20.70
C ARG A 134 -3.12 6.79 -21.44
N TYR A 135 -3.20 7.00 -22.75
CA TYR A 135 -4.03 6.21 -23.65
C TYR A 135 -3.69 4.72 -23.50
N SER A 136 -4.72 3.85 -23.42
CA SER A 136 -4.54 2.41 -23.25
C SER A 136 -5.70 1.64 -23.87
N LYS A 137 -5.39 0.52 -24.52
CA LYS A 137 -6.39 -0.42 -25.06
C LYS A 137 -7.20 -1.09 -23.96
N THR A 138 -6.63 -1.23 -22.75
CA THR A 138 -7.28 -1.83 -21.58
C THR A 138 -7.98 -0.78 -20.71
N CYS A 139 -9.00 -1.23 -19.97
CA CYS A 139 -9.75 -0.39 -19.05
C CYS A 139 -8.87 0.10 -17.89
N ARG A 140 -8.83 1.42 -17.67
CA ARG A 140 -8.04 2.02 -16.58
C ARG A 140 -8.74 2.02 -15.22
N VAL A 141 -10.04 1.71 -15.16
CA VAL A 141 -10.81 1.78 -13.91
C VAL A 141 -10.90 0.44 -13.20
N SER A 142 -10.88 0.48 -11.87
CA SER A 142 -11.08 -0.69 -11.04
C SER A 142 -12.51 -1.21 -11.16
N PHE A 143 -12.66 -2.54 -11.12
CA PHE A 143 -13.98 -3.18 -11.20
C PHE A 143 -14.85 -2.69 -10.03
N GLY A 144 -16.06 -2.22 -10.34
CA GLY A 144 -17.03 -1.69 -9.37
C GLY A 144 -16.67 -0.36 -8.72
N ASP A 145 -15.66 0.36 -9.21
CA ASP A 145 -15.40 1.74 -8.80
C ASP A 145 -16.48 2.70 -9.37
N ASN A 146 -16.57 3.92 -8.84
CA ASN A 146 -17.55 4.94 -9.23
C ASN A 146 -17.53 5.26 -10.75
N LYS A 147 -16.35 5.18 -11.38
CA LYS A 147 -16.23 5.33 -12.84
C LYS A 147 -16.69 4.10 -13.63
N CYS A 148 -16.62 2.91 -13.04
CA CYS A 148 -17.05 1.64 -13.63
C CYS A 148 -18.55 1.40 -13.45
N LYS A 149 -19.11 1.77 -12.28
CA LYS A 149 -20.54 1.66 -11.93
C LYS A 149 -21.14 0.24 -11.91
N VAL A 150 -20.33 -0.80 -12.12
CA VAL A 150 -20.81 -2.19 -11.98
C VAL A 150 -21.01 -2.50 -10.51
N ASP A 151 -22.20 -2.98 -10.16
CA ASP A 151 -22.43 -3.51 -8.82
C ASP A 151 -21.79 -4.90 -8.69
N LYS A 152 -20.77 -5.02 -7.85
CA LYS A 152 -20.07 -6.29 -7.59
C LYS A 152 -20.98 -7.34 -6.97
N THR A 153 -22.04 -6.94 -6.27
CA THR A 153 -22.93 -7.88 -5.58
C THR A 153 -23.69 -8.76 -6.58
N LEU A 154 -24.09 -8.18 -7.71
CA LEU A 154 -24.73 -8.88 -8.83
C LEU A 154 -23.82 -9.92 -9.49
N TYR A 155 -22.51 -9.70 -9.42
CA TYR A 155 -21.48 -10.58 -9.97
C TYR A 155 -20.73 -11.33 -8.88
N SER A 156 -21.43 -11.61 -7.77
CA SER A 156 -20.94 -12.44 -6.69
C SER A 156 -21.91 -13.58 -6.41
N GLY A 157 -21.38 -14.75 -6.08
CA GLY A 157 -22.18 -15.93 -5.72
C GLY A 157 -21.53 -16.69 -4.57
N VAL A 158 -22.35 -17.34 -3.75
CA VAL A 158 -21.88 -18.22 -2.67
C VAL A 158 -21.95 -19.65 -3.19
N TYR A 159 -20.86 -20.39 -3.03
CA TYR A 159 -20.71 -21.75 -3.53
C TYR A 159 -20.17 -22.66 -2.44
N LYS A 160 -20.55 -23.93 -2.51
CA LYS A 160 -20.05 -24.98 -1.60
C LYS A 160 -18.71 -25.50 -2.07
N ILE A 161 -17.84 -25.76 -1.10
CA ILE A 161 -16.50 -26.28 -1.34
C ILE A 161 -16.55 -27.81 -1.33
N LYS A 162 -15.98 -28.41 -2.36
CA LYS A 162 -15.83 -29.87 -2.49
C LYS A 162 -14.53 -30.36 -1.83
N GLU A 163 -13.45 -29.65 -2.10
CA GLU A 163 -12.11 -30.03 -1.67
C GLU A 163 -11.21 -28.79 -1.58
N ILE A 164 -10.37 -28.72 -0.55
CA ILE A 164 -9.39 -27.66 -0.37
C ILE A 164 -8.00 -28.28 -0.36
N LEU A 165 -7.13 -27.77 -1.24
CA LEU A 165 -5.72 -28.12 -1.33
C LEU A 165 -4.89 -26.92 -0.84
N LYS A 166 -3.58 -26.92 -1.10
CA LYS A 166 -2.67 -25.87 -0.60
C LYS A 166 -2.89 -24.51 -1.27
N GLU A 167 -2.93 -24.49 -2.60
CA GLU A 167 -3.05 -23.28 -3.45
C GLU A 167 -4.24 -23.38 -4.42
N SER A 168 -5.08 -24.40 -4.24
CA SER A 168 -6.23 -24.65 -5.08
C SER A 168 -7.40 -25.16 -4.28
N LEU A 169 -8.60 -24.95 -4.81
CA LEU A 169 -9.82 -25.49 -4.25
C LEU A 169 -10.73 -26.00 -5.37
N ARG A 170 -11.59 -26.95 -5.02
CA ARG A 170 -12.66 -27.45 -5.88
C ARG A 170 -14.01 -27.01 -5.35
N ILE A 171 -14.86 -26.55 -6.26
CA ILE A 171 -16.15 -25.95 -5.93
C ILE A 171 -17.27 -26.77 -6.59
N GLU A 172 -18.34 -27.01 -5.85
CA GLU A 172 -19.49 -27.78 -6.35
C GLU A 172 -20.42 -26.93 -7.22
N ASN A 173 -21.08 -27.58 -8.20
CA ASN A 173 -22.17 -27.01 -9.01
C ASN A 173 -21.82 -25.70 -9.72
N LEU A 174 -20.78 -25.73 -10.57
CA LEU A 174 -20.41 -24.61 -11.43
C LEU A 174 -20.81 -24.85 -12.88
N ASP A 175 -21.72 -24.01 -13.37
CA ASP A 175 -22.26 -24.09 -14.75
C ASP A 175 -21.65 -23.03 -15.68
N LYS A 176 -20.37 -22.65 -15.48
CA LYS A 176 -19.69 -21.64 -16.30
C LYS A 176 -18.46 -22.20 -16.99
N GLU A 177 -18.14 -21.61 -18.14
CA GLU A 177 -16.99 -21.98 -18.95
C GLU A 177 -15.65 -21.77 -18.21
N ASN A 178 -14.63 -22.49 -18.67
CA ASN A 178 -13.27 -22.32 -18.18
C ASN A 178 -12.82 -20.87 -18.34
N GLY A 179 -12.15 -20.34 -17.31
CA GLY A 179 -11.67 -18.96 -17.32
C GLY A 179 -12.70 -17.91 -16.91
N TYR A 180 -13.98 -18.26 -16.75
CA TYR A 180 -15.02 -17.29 -16.40
C TYR A 180 -14.75 -16.57 -15.07
N TYR A 181 -14.04 -17.20 -14.13
CA TYR A 181 -13.74 -16.63 -12.83
C TYR A 181 -12.33 -16.04 -12.72
N ASN A 182 -11.54 -16.04 -13.80
CA ASN A 182 -10.16 -15.56 -13.78
C ASN A 182 -10.07 -14.08 -13.40
N GLY A 183 -9.06 -13.74 -12.60
CA GLY A 183 -8.87 -12.41 -12.04
C GLY A 183 -9.93 -12.00 -11.01
N GLY A 184 -10.80 -12.93 -10.60
CA GLY A 184 -11.80 -12.73 -9.56
C GLY A 184 -11.21 -12.82 -8.17
N GLN A 185 -12.09 -12.78 -7.17
CA GLN A 185 -11.71 -12.90 -5.76
C GLN A 185 -12.57 -13.95 -5.08
N ILE A 186 -11.94 -14.81 -4.29
CA ILE A 186 -12.62 -15.77 -3.42
C ILE A 186 -12.48 -15.28 -1.98
N ILE A 187 -13.60 -15.26 -1.28
CA ILE A 187 -13.71 -14.83 0.11
C ILE A 187 -14.29 -16.01 0.89
N PHE A 188 -13.56 -16.47 1.89
CA PHE A 188 -13.99 -17.53 2.79
C PHE A 188 -14.90 -16.91 3.85
N CYS A 189 -16.20 -17.19 3.76
CA CYS A 189 -17.24 -16.50 4.55
C CYS A 189 -16.99 -16.55 6.06
N ASP A 190 -16.45 -17.67 6.56
CA ASP A 190 -16.28 -17.91 8.00
C ASP A 190 -14.93 -17.46 8.54
N ASN A 191 -13.92 -17.29 7.69
CA ASN A 191 -12.52 -17.29 8.10
C ASN A 191 -11.76 -16.00 7.75
N ASN A 192 -12.44 -14.94 7.29
CA ASN A 192 -11.84 -13.64 6.91
C ASN A 192 -10.64 -13.73 5.93
N PHE A 193 -10.46 -14.88 5.27
CA PHE A 193 -9.43 -15.08 4.28
C PHE A 193 -9.99 -14.75 2.89
N SER A 194 -9.24 -14.00 2.10
CA SER A 194 -9.58 -13.77 0.70
C SER A 194 -8.34 -13.89 -0.16
N SER A 195 -8.49 -14.46 -1.35
CA SER A 195 -7.41 -14.55 -2.32
C SER A 195 -7.94 -14.34 -3.74
N LYS A 196 -7.04 -13.95 -4.63
CA LYS A 196 -7.34 -13.73 -6.04
C LYS A 196 -7.32 -15.05 -6.81
N VAL A 197 -8.24 -15.20 -7.76
CA VAL A 197 -8.28 -16.35 -8.67
C VAL A 197 -7.33 -16.08 -9.83
N LEU A 198 -6.28 -16.90 -9.94
CA LEU A 198 -5.36 -16.85 -11.09
C LEU A 198 -6.02 -17.51 -12.31
N SER A 199 -6.51 -18.74 -12.12
CA SER A 199 -7.10 -19.55 -13.18
C SER A 199 -8.23 -20.42 -12.64
N SER A 200 -9.24 -20.64 -13.48
CA SER A 200 -10.40 -21.50 -13.22
C SER A 200 -10.61 -22.48 -14.37
N PHE A 201 -10.69 -23.77 -14.05
CA PHE A 201 -10.90 -24.87 -15.00
C PHE A 201 -11.99 -25.80 -14.46
N GLY A 202 -13.23 -25.65 -14.96
CA GLY A 202 -14.38 -26.37 -14.45
C GLY A 202 -14.59 -26.12 -12.95
N ASP A 203 -14.49 -27.18 -12.15
CA ASP A 203 -14.61 -27.12 -10.70
C ASP A 203 -13.33 -26.68 -9.98
N LEU A 204 -12.17 -26.63 -10.65
CA LEU A 204 -10.86 -26.32 -10.05
C LEU A 204 -10.50 -24.83 -10.14
N PHE A 205 -10.11 -24.26 -9.01
CA PHE A 205 -9.65 -22.87 -8.88
C PHE A 205 -8.23 -22.86 -8.34
N ILE A 206 -7.37 -22.10 -9.01
CA ILE A 206 -5.99 -21.84 -8.59
C ILE A 206 -5.92 -20.42 -8.02
N LEU A 207 -5.41 -20.29 -6.81
CA LEU A 207 -5.32 -19.03 -6.08
C LEU A 207 -3.92 -18.44 -6.14
N GLU A 208 -3.83 -17.13 -5.91
CA GLU A 208 -2.57 -16.40 -5.78
C GLU A 208 -1.89 -16.68 -4.43
N ASP A 209 -2.68 -16.81 -3.36
CA ASP A 209 -2.18 -17.03 -2.01
C ASP A 209 -2.39 -18.48 -1.55
N VAL A 210 -1.48 -18.95 -0.70
CA VAL A 210 -1.62 -20.24 -0.01
C VAL A 210 -2.78 -20.16 0.97
N ILE A 211 -3.67 -21.15 0.94
CA ILE A 211 -4.81 -21.24 1.87
C ILE A 211 -4.28 -21.63 3.26
N PRO A 212 -4.44 -20.77 4.28
CA PRO A 212 -3.96 -21.04 5.61
C PRO A 212 -4.78 -22.16 6.28
N ASP A 213 -4.18 -22.88 7.23
CA ASP A 213 -4.80 -24.06 7.83
C ASP A 213 -6.13 -23.77 8.52
N TYR A 214 -6.28 -22.59 9.14
CA TYR A 214 -7.54 -22.17 9.75
C TYR A 214 -8.68 -21.99 8.73
N ALA A 215 -8.36 -21.63 7.47
CA ALA A 215 -9.35 -21.41 6.43
C ALA A 215 -9.82 -22.71 5.76
N LYS A 216 -9.07 -23.81 5.90
CA LYS A 216 -9.38 -25.13 5.30
C LYS A 216 -10.62 -25.79 5.88
N GLY A 217 -11.15 -25.32 7.00
CA GLY A 217 -12.41 -25.79 7.59
C GLY A 217 -13.67 -25.18 6.97
N ALA A 218 -13.54 -24.21 6.07
CA ALA A 218 -14.69 -23.54 5.46
C ALA A 218 -15.55 -24.51 4.64
N ARG A 219 -16.87 -24.33 4.69
CA ARG A 219 -17.83 -25.10 3.87
C ARG A 219 -18.29 -24.34 2.64
N GLU A 220 -18.27 -23.02 2.71
CA GLU A 220 -18.76 -22.13 1.67
C GLU A 220 -17.77 -20.99 1.42
N VAL A 221 -17.73 -20.56 0.16
CA VAL A 221 -16.96 -19.40 -0.29
C VAL A 221 -17.83 -18.48 -1.12
N LYS A 222 -17.62 -17.18 -0.96
CA LYS A 222 -18.15 -16.18 -1.88
C LYS A 222 -17.14 -15.92 -2.98
N ILE A 223 -17.53 -16.17 -4.22
CA ILE A 223 -16.73 -15.85 -5.41
C ILE A 223 -17.26 -14.56 -6.01
N ILE A 224 -16.37 -13.60 -6.27
CA ILE A 224 -16.64 -12.36 -6.99
C ILE A 224 -15.94 -12.44 -8.35
N LEU A 225 -16.67 -12.17 -9.44
CA LEU A 225 -16.10 -12.24 -10.79
C LEU A 225 -14.97 -11.24 -10.99
N GLY A 226 -13.96 -11.68 -11.74
CA GLY A 226 -12.86 -10.85 -12.20
C GLY A 226 -13.19 -10.00 -13.42
N CYS A 227 -12.56 -8.84 -13.49
CA CYS A 227 -12.51 -7.99 -14.67
C CYS A 227 -11.10 -8.03 -15.26
N ASP A 228 -10.97 -8.62 -16.44
CA ASP A 228 -9.73 -8.72 -17.23
C ASP A 228 -9.34 -7.40 -17.93
N LYS A 229 -10.12 -6.33 -17.71
CA LYS A 229 -9.97 -5.01 -18.31
C LYS A 229 -10.12 -4.98 -19.84
N ASN A 230 -10.59 -6.06 -20.47
CA ASN A 230 -10.82 -6.12 -21.91
C ASN A 230 -12.21 -5.55 -22.25
N PHE A 231 -12.30 -4.84 -23.39
CA PHE A 231 -13.56 -4.26 -23.87
C PHE A 231 -14.61 -5.32 -24.20
N ILE A 232 -14.22 -6.40 -24.88
CA ILE A 232 -15.14 -7.47 -25.30
C ILE A 232 -15.76 -8.14 -24.06
N THR A 233 -14.93 -8.46 -23.06
CA THR A 233 -15.40 -9.01 -21.78
C THR A 233 -16.27 -8.01 -21.04
N CYS A 234 -15.93 -6.72 -21.04
CA CYS A 234 -16.75 -5.67 -20.42
C CYS A 234 -18.15 -5.57 -21.06
N CYS A 235 -18.25 -5.73 -22.37
CA CYS A 235 -19.52 -5.77 -23.10
C CYS A 235 -20.29 -7.06 -22.81
N ASN A 236 -19.67 -8.22 -23.02
CA ASN A 236 -20.39 -9.49 -23.05
C ASN A 236 -20.69 -10.03 -21.64
N LYS A 237 -19.75 -9.87 -20.70
CA LYS A 237 -19.87 -10.41 -19.33
C LYS A 237 -20.61 -9.46 -18.40
N PHE A 238 -20.43 -8.15 -18.57
CA PHE A 238 -20.93 -7.13 -17.63
C PHE A 238 -21.93 -6.15 -18.25
N ASN A 239 -22.18 -6.21 -19.57
CA ASN A 239 -23.03 -5.27 -20.30
C ASN A 239 -22.71 -3.78 -19.99
N ASN A 240 -21.42 -3.47 -19.83
CA ASN A 240 -20.97 -2.19 -19.28
C ASN A 240 -20.05 -1.39 -20.22
N ALA A 241 -20.26 -1.54 -21.53
CA ALA A 241 -19.49 -0.84 -22.56
C ALA A 241 -19.46 0.68 -22.34
N ILE A 242 -20.59 1.27 -21.92
CA ILE A 242 -20.76 2.71 -21.73
C ILE A 242 -19.84 3.32 -20.67
N ASN A 243 -19.42 2.53 -19.67
CA ASN A 243 -18.52 2.99 -18.61
C ASN A 243 -17.08 2.50 -18.80
N PHE A 244 -16.75 1.89 -19.95
CA PHE A 244 -15.39 1.49 -20.27
C PHE A 244 -14.48 2.72 -20.39
N ARG A 245 -13.36 2.72 -19.67
CA ARG A 245 -12.41 3.85 -19.62
C ARG A 245 -11.06 3.49 -20.22
N GLY A 246 -11.10 2.89 -21.40
CA GLY A 246 -9.96 2.65 -22.27
C GLY A 246 -10.36 2.93 -23.72
N GLU A 247 -9.41 2.84 -24.63
CA GLU A 247 -9.59 3.10 -26.05
C GLU A 247 -9.31 1.80 -26.84
N PRO A 248 -10.31 0.93 -27.03
CA PRO A 248 -10.11 -0.43 -27.56
C PRO A 248 -9.59 -0.47 -29.00
N LEU A 249 -9.77 0.62 -29.74
CA LEU A 249 -9.38 0.78 -31.13
C LEU A 249 -7.97 1.37 -31.31
N ILE A 250 -7.22 1.61 -30.22
CA ILE A 250 -5.82 2.03 -30.36
C ILE A 250 -5.08 0.96 -31.18
N PRO A 251 -4.47 1.35 -32.32
CA PRO A 251 -3.65 0.43 -33.11
C PRO A 251 -2.48 -0.07 -32.25
N GLU A 252 -2.19 -1.36 -32.35
CA GLU A 252 -0.91 -1.85 -31.86
C GLU A 252 0.19 -1.18 -32.68
N LYS A 253 1.16 -0.61 -31.99
CA LYS A 253 2.20 0.19 -32.63
C LYS A 253 3.25 -0.78 -33.18
N ASP A 254 3.05 -1.27 -34.40
CA ASP A 254 4.10 -1.95 -35.16
C ASP A 254 5.13 -0.92 -35.61
N PHE A 255 6.06 -0.60 -34.72
CA PHE A 255 7.13 0.36 -34.99
C PHE A 255 8.31 -0.23 -35.75
N ILE A 256 8.25 -1.50 -36.17
CA ILE A 256 9.32 -2.17 -36.89
C ILE A 256 8.68 -2.89 -38.10
N ASN A 257 9.04 -2.44 -39.30
CA ASN A 257 8.70 -2.98 -40.63
C ASN A 257 7.40 -2.52 -41.32
N SER A 258 7.24 -1.21 -41.50
CA SER A 258 6.55 -0.70 -42.69
C SER A 258 7.56 -0.21 -43.75
N HIS A 259 8.45 -1.09 -44.19
CA HIS A 259 8.98 -0.95 -45.55
C HIS A 259 7.90 -1.48 -46.49
N LEU A 260 7.02 -0.56 -46.91
CA LEU A 260 6.24 -0.78 -48.12
C LEU A 260 7.24 -0.79 -49.29
N ILE A 261 7.50 -1.98 -49.83
CA ILE A 261 8.01 -2.18 -51.19
C ILE A 261 6.92 -2.97 -51.93
#